data_AF-A0AB33IDN8-F1
#
_entry.id   AF-A0AB33IDN8-F1
#
_cell.length_a   1.000
_cell.length_b   1.000
_cell.length_c   1.000
_cell.angle_alpha   90.00
_cell.angle_beta   90.00
_cell.angle_gamma   90.00
#
_symmetry.space_group_name_H-M   'P 1'
#
loop_
_entity.id
_entity.type
_entity.pdbx_description
1 polymer ?
#
loop_
_entity_poly.entity_id
_entity_poly.type
_entity_poly.pdbx_seq_one_letter_code
_entity_poly.pdbx_strand_id
1 'polypeptide(L)'
;MAPEQSQAAMTVNFGKNQYFTFGVGVRAQYLTQDPGATPSNSSAASASDLRIYMGAQFHKYVKTTLNLERLRDGNWNVLDGILQVEPWKEFNVWFGRMLPGSDRSNLDGPYFLSTYAYPIVSQYPGAWSGRDDGVTVWGKTLKDRFRYTLGIYRGHNWVHGGSNYGEHPMFAGRMEYNFLDPEPSPAYYTASTYYGKADILAIGLAGQYEVDGVGSAEQKGDYKAWNIDGLFEKKIGKNAESGVYTLEGAYYQYYTDGVKDIAAGYGQRAPEYGNVGGVNNGTAFLASTAYLIPYKLGWGRLQPLVRYQQFRFKRDLYGPGHPKTTQFDAGANYVMDGHNLRFTFDYVRYHPANTRTSNAFLLGMQFQY
;
A
#
# COMPACT_ATOMS: atom_id res chain seq x y z
N MET A 1 14.91 12.03 -19.13
CA MET A 1 14.89 10.60 -18.77
C MET A 1 13.54 10.33 -18.15
N ALA A 2 12.74 9.44 -18.74
CA ALA A 2 11.43 9.08 -18.20
C ALA A 2 11.61 8.37 -16.84
N PRO A 3 10.73 8.60 -15.85
CA PRO A 3 10.71 7.78 -14.65
C PRO A 3 10.32 6.36 -15.05
N GLU A 4 11.21 5.40 -14.80
CA GLU A 4 10.89 3.98 -15.02
C GLU A 4 9.77 3.56 -14.08
N GLN A 5 8.66 3.18 -14.69
CA GLN A 5 7.65 2.26 -14.16
C GLN A 5 8.35 0.93 -13.77
N SER A 6 7.62 -0.05 -13.23
CA SER A 6 8.10 -1.43 -13.45
C SER A 6 8.38 -1.53 -14.95
N GLN A 7 9.54 -2.04 -15.35
CA GLN A 7 9.77 -2.28 -16.77
C GLN A 7 8.60 -3.12 -17.29
N ALA A 8 8.18 -2.89 -18.53
CA ALA A 8 7.24 -3.80 -19.16
C ALA A 8 8.09 -4.90 -19.77
N ALA A 9 7.88 -6.14 -19.32
CA ALA A 9 8.54 -7.30 -19.87
C ALA A 9 8.39 -7.39 -21.39
N MET A 10 7.26 -6.90 -21.90
CA MET A 10 6.96 -6.80 -23.31
C MET A 10 6.09 -5.57 -23.60
N THR A 11 6.40 -4.85 -24.67
CA THR A 11 5.52 -3.85 -25.28
C THR A 11 5.25 -4.20 -26.73
N VAL A 12 3.98 -4.39 -27.09
CA VAL A 12 3.55 -4.62 -28.46
C VAL A 12 2.91 -3.34 -28.98
N ASN A 13 3.46 -2.76 -30.03
CA ASN A 13 2.93 -1.55 -30.64
C ASN A 13 2.02 -1.93 -31.81
N PHE A 14 0.79 -1.40 -31.81
CA PHE A 14 -0.19 -1.60 -32.88
C PHE A 14 -0.35 -0.36 -33.78
N GLY A 15 0.14 0.79 -33.34
CA GLY A 15 0.06 2.03 -34.09
C GLY A 15 0.47 3.24 -33.26
N LYS A 16 0.26 4.45 -33.82
CA LYS A 16 0.52 5.69 -33.10
C LYS A 16 -0.38 5.79 -31.87
N ASN A 17 0.21 5.86 -30.68
CA ASN A 17 -0.49 5.90 -29.40
C ASN A 17 -1.34 4.64 -29.12
N GLN A 18 -1.02 3.51 -29.74
CA GLN A 18 -1.70 2.23 -29.55
C GLN A 18 -0.70 1.13 -29.24
N TYR A 19 -0.77 0.61 -28.02
CA TYR A 19 0.15 -0.42 -27.55
C TYR A 19 -0.47 -1.28 -26.47
N PHE A 20 0.10 -2.46 -26.27
CA PHE A 20 -0.15 -3.34 -25.13
C PHE A 20 1.15 -3.56 -24.38
N THR A 21 1.10 -3.53 -23.05
CA THR A 21 2.21 -3.85 -22.15
C THR A 21 1.87 -5.07 -21.31
N PHE A 22 2.89 -5.87 -21.04
CA PHE A 22 2.83 -7.02 -20.15
C PHE A 22 4.04 -6.98 -19.22
N GLY A 23 3.84 -7.30 -17.95
CA GLY A 23 4.88 -7.41 -16.94
C GLY A 23 4.53 -8.45 -15.88
N VAL A 24 5.50 -8.84 -15.06
CA VAL A 24 5.35 -9.82 -13.99
C VAL A 24 6.05 -9.32 -12.73
N GLY A 25 5.38 -9.50 -11.59
CA GLY A 25 5.95 -9.30 -10.26
C GLY A 25 5.95 -10.63 -9.49
N VAL A 26 7.03 -10.92 -8.79
CA VAL A 26 7.12 -12.07 -7.88
C VAL A 26 7.71 -11.61 -6.56
N ARG A 27 7.02 -11.96 -5.47
CA ARG A 27 7.57 -11.88 -4.12
C ARG A 27 7.56 -13.25 -3.48
N ALA A 28 8.71 -13.66 -2.98
CA ALA A 28 8.86 -14.91 -2.26
C ALA A 28 9.51 -14.64 -0.90
N GLN A 29 9.13 -15.38 0.12
CA GLN A 29 9.65 -15.20 1.46
C GLN A 29 9.93 -16.53 2.14
N TYR A 30 10.79 -16.48 3.14
CA TYR A 30 10.88 -17.43 4.23
C TYR A 30 10.66 -16.69 5.54
N LEU A 31 9.70 -17.15 6.34
CA LEU A 31 9.32 -16.54 7.61
C LEU A 31 9.43 -17.58 8.73
N THR A 32 10.11 -17.23 9.82
CA THR A 32 10.06 -18.03 11.06
C THR A 32 8.83 -17.64 11.88
N GLN A 33 8.24 -18.60 12.60
CA GLN A 33 6.96 -18.41 13.28
C GLN A 33 5.84 -17.96 12.33
N ASP A 34 5.83 -18.53 11.11
CA ASP A 34 4.84 -18.19 10.08
C ASP A 34 3.46 -18.73 10.48
N PRO A 35 2.42 -17.89 10.63
CA PRO A 35 1.07 -18.33 10.95
C PRO A 35 0.47 -19.30 9.93
N GLY A 36 0.98 -19.32 8.70
CA GLY A 36 0.60 -20.24 7.63
C GLY A 36 1.45 -21.52 7.55
N ALA A 37 2.35 -21.78 8.50
CA ALA A 37 3.16 -22.99 8.51
C ALA A 37 2.36 -24.24 8.94
N THR A 38 2.87 -25.43 8.62
CA THR A 38 2.23 -26.70 9.01
C THR A 38 2.36 -26.93 10.52
N PRO A 39 1.48 -27.72 11.17
CA PRO A 39 1.60 -27.99 12.60
C PRO A 39 2.94 -28.59 13.05
N SER A 40 3.65 -29.27 12.15
CA SER A 40 4.96 -29.88 12.38
C SER A 40 6.16 -28.94 12.22
N ASN A 41 5.98 -27.72 11.70
CA ASN A 41 7.06 -26.78 11.46
C ASN A 41 6.58 -25.35 11.75
N SER A 42 7.29 -24.62 12.60
CA SER A 42 6.95 -23.22 12.89
C SER A 42 7.36 -22.24 11.79
N SER A 43 8.10 -22.66 10.77
CA SER A 43 8.65 -21.79 9.74
C SER A 43 8.24 -22.26 8.34
N ALA A 44 8.00 -21.33 7.43
CA ALA A 44 7.60 -21.68 6.06
C ALA A 44 8.22 -20.76 5.00
N ALA A 45 8.56 -21.39 3.87
CA ALA A 45 8.82 -20.67 2.62
C ALA A 45 7.51 -20.52 1.82
N SER A 46 7.41 -19.45 1.05
CA SER A 46 6.29 -19.25 0.11
C SER A 46 6.57 -18.27 -1.00
N ALA A 47 5.97 -18.53 -2.16
CA ALA A 47 5.55 -17.47 -3.06
C ALA A 47 4.48 -16.65 -2.34
N SER A 48 4.87 -15.46 -1.86
CA SER A 48 4.02 -14.58 -1.06
C SER A 48 2.92 -13.98 -1.93
N ASP A 49 3.33 -13.47 -3.08
CA ASP A 49 2.44 -13.00 -4.13
C ASP A 49 3.10 -13.12 -5.52
N LEU A 50 2.27 -13.40 -6.51
CA LEU A 50 2.61 -13.38 -7.94
C LEU A 50 1.65 -12.42 -8.61
N ARG A 51 2.19 -11.43 -9.32
CA ARG A 51 1.42 -10.44 -10.06
C ARG A 51 1.68 -10.52 -11.55
N ILE A 52 0.61 -10.37 -12.32
CA ILE A 52 0.66 -10.16 -13.76
C ILE A 52 0.18 -8.74 -14.01
N TYR A 53 1.01 -7.92 -14.65
CA TYR A 53 0.72 -6.55 -14.98
C TYR A 53 0.36 -6.45 -16.46
N MET A 54 -0.81 -5.89 -16.78
CA MET A 54 -1.20 -5.66 -18.17
C MET A 54 -1.71 -4.24 -18.34
N GLY A 55 -1.28 -3.61 -19.42
CA GLY A 55 -1.76 -2.29 -19.83
C GLY A 55 -2.09 -2.27 -21.30
N ALA A 56 -3.07 -1.48 -21.70
CA ALA A 56 -3.28 -1.18 -23.11
C ALA A 56 -3.63 0.29 -23.30
N GLN A 57 -3.08 0.90 -24.33
CA GLN A 57 -3.47 2.23 -24.78
C GLN A 57 -4.19 2.10 -26.12
N PHE A 58 -5.41 2.62 -26.20
CA PHE A 58 -6.25 2.55 -27.41
C PHE A 58 -6.28 3.88 -28.17
N HIS A 59 -6.04 4.98 -27.45
CA HIS A 59 -5.99 6.34 -27.95
C HIS A 59 -5.03 7.17 -27.09
N LYS A 60 -4.57 8.34 -27.56
CA LYS A 60 -3.63 9.21 -26.81
C LYS A 60 -4.07 9.62 -25.40
N TYR A 61 -5.35 9.47 -25.08
CA TYR A 61 -5.93 9.81 -23.78
C TYR A 61 -6.66 8.64 -23.12
N VAL A 62 -6.80 7.51 -23.80
CA VAL A 62 -7.62 6.39 -23.30
C VAL A 62 -6.76 5.16 -23.21
N LYS A 63 -6.59 4.68 -21.98
CA LYS A 63 -5.83 3.47 -21.65
C LYS A 63 -6.58 2.64 -20.62
N THR A 64 -6.13 1.41 -20.44
CA THR A 64 -6.60 0.50 -19.43
C THR A 64 -5.44 -0.15 -18.71
N THR A 65 -5.66 -0.51 -17.44
CA THR A 65 -4.77 -1.36 -16.65
C THR A 65 -5.59 -2.54 -16.14
N LEU A 66 -5.09 -3.75 -16.37
CA LEU A 66 -5.60 -4.98 -15.78
C LEU A 66 -4.43 -5.66 -15.08
N ASN A 67 -4.44 -5.66 -13.75
CA ASN A 67 -3.45 -6.36 -12.95
C ASN A 67 -4.11 -7.52 -12.22
N LEU A 68 -3.48 -8.68 -12.25
CA LEU A 68 -3.92 -9.87 -11.54
C LEU A 68 -2.94 -10.20 -10.43
N GLU A 69 -3.44 -10.69 -9.29
CA GLU A 69 -2.64 -11.14 -8.17
C GLU A 69 -3.05 -12.54 -7.75
N ARG A 70 -2.05 -13.38 -7.48
CA ARG A 70 -2.21 -14.68 -6.87
C ARG A 70 -1.44 -14.74 -5.57
N LEU A 71 -2.15 -15.03 -4.48
CA LEU A 71 -1.55 -15.20 -3.15
C LEU A 71 -1.30 -16.69 -2.86
N ARG A 72 -0.88 -16.99 -1.62
CA ARG A 72 -0.64 -18.35 -1.13
C ARG A 72 -1.89 -19.25 -1.18
N ASP A 73 -3.09 -18.65 -1.15
CA ASP A 73 -4.39 -19.35 -1.20
C ASP A 73 -4.66 -20.06 -2.54
N GLY A 74 -3.86 -19.73 -3.55
CA GLY A 74 -3.87 -20.38 -4.84
C GLY A 74 -4.75 -19.72 -5.90
N ASN A 75 -5.52 -18.71 -5.53
CA ASN A 75 -6.53 -18.11 -6.39
C ASN A 75 -6.03 -16.85 -7.07
N TRP A 76 -6.51 -16.62 -8.28
CA TRP A 76 -6.28 -15.38 -9.01
C TRP A 76 -7.36 -14.36 -8.68
N ASN A 77 -6.93 -13.14 -8.44
CA ASN A 77 -7.79 -12.02 -8.08
C ASN A 77 -7.47 -10.83 -8.99
N VAL A 78 -8.51 -10.07 -9.35
CA VAL A 78 -8.33 -8.80 -10.05
C VAL A 78 -7.87 -7.77 -9.02
N LEU A 79 -6.61 -7.35 -9.17
CA LEU A 79 -5.98 -6.33 -8.36
C LEU A 79 -6.39 -4.94 -8.83
N ASP A 80 -6.17 -4.67 -10.13
CA ASP A 80 -6.55 -3.41 -10.77
C ASP A 80 -7.31 -3.74 -12.05
N GLY A 81 -8.40 -3.02 -12.30
CA GLY A 81 -9.23 -3.14 -13.50
C GLY A 81 -9.76 -1.77 -13.86
N ILE A 82 -8.91 -0.97 -14.50
CA ILE A 82 -9.06 0.49 -14.57
C ILE A 82 -9.20 0.94 -16.01
N LEU A 83 -10.31 1.58 -16.36
CA LEU A 83 -10.40 2.44 -17.54
C LEU A 83 -9.90 3.84 -17.18
N GLN A 84 -8.94 4.36 -17.93
CA GLN A 84 -8.25 5.62 -17.62
C GLN A 84 -8.45 6.59 -18.78
N VAL A 85 -9.04 7.74 -18.47
CA VAL A 85 -9.19 8.89 -19.37
C VAL A 85 -8.26 9.99 -18.90
N GLU A 86 -7.14 10.15 -19.60
CA GLU A 86 -6.04 11.03 -19.21
C GLU A 86 -5.66 12.08 -20.26
N PRO A 87 -6.50 13.11 -20.46
CA PRO A 87 -6.24 14.18 -21.43
C PRO A 87 -5.21 15.22 -20.95
N TRP A 88 -5.04 15.40 -19.64
CA TRP A 88 -4.24 16.47 -19.05
C TRP A 88 -3.42 15.98 -17.85
N LYS A 89 -2.33 16.67 -17.49
CA LYS A 89 -1.63 16.34 -16.23
C LYS A 89 -2.45 16.70 -15.01
N GLU A 90 -3.18 17.80 -15.11
CA GLU A 90 -3.87 18.48 -14.03
C GLU A 90 -5.24 17.87 -13.73
N PHE A 91 -5.84 17.11 -14.66
CA PHE A 91 -7.17 16.55 -14.49
C PHE A 91 -7.35 15.27 -15.33
N ASN A 92 -7.58 14.16 -14.64
CA ASN A 92 -7.73 12.82 -15.19
C ASN A 92 -8.88 12.10 -14.49
N VAL A 93 -9.53 11.15 -15.17
CA VAL A 93 -10.63 10.37 -14.61
C VAL A 93 -10.38 8.87 -14.82
N TRP A 94 -10.46 8.10 -13.74
CA TRP A 94 -10.33 6.65 -13.73
C TRP A 94 -11.64 5.99 -13.27
N PHE A 95 -11.97 4.84 -13.86
CA PHE A 95 -13.17 4.05 -13.57
C PHE A 95 -12.81 2.58 -13.34
N GLY A 96 -13.47 1.90 -12.41
CA GLY A 96 -13.30 0.47 -12.16
C GLY A 96 -12.63 0.16 -10.83
N ARG A 97 -11.79 -0.88 -10.76
CA ARG A 97 -11.09 -1.27 -9.52
C ARG A 97 -9.72 -0.63 -9.43
N MET A 98 -9.50 0.23 -8.43
CA MET A 98 -8.23 0.93 -8.24
C MET A 98 -7.98 1.24 -6.76
N LEU A 99 -6.77 1.69 -6.44
CA LEU A 99 -6.47 2.19 -5.10
C LEU A 99 -7.19 3.53 -4.86
N PRO A 100 -8.05 3.62 -3.82
CA PRO A 100 -8.65 4.89 -3.43
C PRO A 100 -7.61 5.86 -2.86
N GLY A 101 -7.94 7.16 -2.87
CA GLY A 101 -7.18 8.16 -2.12
C GLY A 101 -7.05 7.75 -0.65
N SER A 102 -5.83 7.45 -0.21
CA SER A 102 -5.53 6.88 1.11
C SER A 102 -4.10 7.26 1.54
N ASP A 103 -3.50 6.54 2.47
CA ASP A 103 -2.14 6.83 2.93
C ASP A 103 -1.06 6.39 1.94
N ARG A 104 0.16 6.92 2.16
CA ARG A 104 1.34 6.56 1.37
C ARG A 104 1.59 5.07 1.31
N SER A 105 1.49 4.32 2.41
CA SER A 105 1.82 2.89 2.38
C SER A 105 0.89 2.06 1.48
N ASN A 106 -0.40 2.41 1.42
CA ASN A 106 -1.33 1.76 0.49
C ASN A 106 -1.03 2.15 -0.97
N LEU A 107 -0.69 3.42 -1.22
CA LEU A 107 -0.36 3.94 -2.55
C LEU A 107 1.03 3.53 -3.07
N ASP A 108 1.94 3.15 -2.17
CA ASP A 108 3.19 2.47 -2.50
C ASP A 108 2.88 1.05 -3.00
N GLY A 109 1.99 0.36 -2.29
CA GLY A 109 1.78 -1.07 -2.46
C GLY A 109 3.00 -1.89 -2.04
N PRO A 110 2.87 -3.22 -1.92
CA PRO A 110 3.90 -4.07 -1.31
C PRO A 110 5.25 -4.05 -2.03
N TYR A 111 5.27 -3.69 -3.31
CA TYR A 111 6.47 -3.69 -4.14
C TYR A 111 7.30 -2.40 -4.06
N PHE A 112 6.76 -1.31 -3.51
CA PHE A 112 7.47 -0.02 -3.44
C PHE A 112 7.74 0.43 -2.00
N LEU A 113 7.42 -0.43 -1.01
CA LEU A 113 7.76 -0.23 0.39
C LEU A 113 9.24 -0.44 0.66
N SER A 114 9.81 0.33 1.60
CA SER A 114 11.20 0.17 2.06
C SER A 114 11.36 -1.11 2.88
N THR A 115 10.43 -1.39 3.78
CA THR A 115 10.33 -2.65 4.53
C THR A 115 9.57 -3.71 3.74
N TYR A 116 9.88 -5.00 3.93
CA TYR A 116 9.21 -6.06 3.18
C TYR A 116 7.75 -6.27 3.61
N ALA A 117 7.47 -6.31 4.91
CA ALA A 117 6.11 -6.52 5.41
C ALA A 117 5.25 -5.26 5.25
N TYR A 118 3.99 -5.43 4.82
CA TYR A 118 3.02 -4.35 4.78
C TYR A 118 2.78 -3.77 6.20
N PRO A 119 2.65 -2.44 6.36
CA PRO A 119 2.39 -1.82 7.66
C PRO A 119 1.11 -2.33 8.33
N ILE A 120 1.16 -2.58 9.64
CA ILE A 120 -0.02 -2.98 10.43
C ILE A 120 -0.96 -1.80 10.73
N VAL A 121 -0.50 -0.57 10.49
CA VAL A 121 -1.21 0.66 10.84
C VAL A 121 -1.99 1.30 9.70
N SER A 122 -1.72 0.91 8.44
CA SER A 122 -2.53 1.28 7.28
C SER A 122 -3.71 0.31 7.22
N GLN A 123 -4.89 0.78 7.63
CA GLN A 123 -6.12 0.00 7.79
C GLN A 123 -7.31 0.66 7.08
N TYR A 124 -7.06 1.27 5.92
CA TYR A 124 -8.15 1.72 5.06
C TYR A 124 -8.88 0.50 4.46
N PRO A 125 -10.23 0.51 4.41
CA PRO A 125 -11.02 -0.58 3.84
C PRO A 125 -10.74 -0.73 2.35
N GLY A 126 -10.90 -1.95 1.84
CA GLY A 126 -10.78 -2.26 0.41
C GLY A 126 -11.31 -3.65 0.07
N ALA A 127 -11.80 -3.80 -1.15
CA ALA A 127 -12.30 -5.06 -1.71
C ALA A 127 -11.21 -6.10 -1.95
N TRP A 128 -10.01 -5.65 -2.35
CA TRP A 128 -8.85 -6.52 -2.54
C TRP A 128 -7.54 -5.73 -2.45
N SER A 129 -6.63 -6.11 -1.54
CA SER A 129 -5.30 -5.49 -1.41
C SER A 129 -5.35 -3.95 -1.38
N GLY A 130 -6.32 -3.38 -0.64
CA GLY A 130 -6.53 -1.94 -0.49
C GLY A 130 -7.24 -1.23 -1.65
N ARG A 131 -7.62 -1.94 -2.73
CA ARG A 131 -8.40 -1.40 -3.86
C ARG A 131 -9.89 -1.46 -3.59
N ASP A 132 -10.64 -0.56 -4.21
CA ASP A 132 -12.09 -0.60 -4.27
C ASP A 132 -12.62 -0.25 -5.67
N ASP A 133 -13.88 -0.56 -5.92
CA ASP A 133 -14.56 -0.33 -7.19
C ASP A 133 -15.22 1.05 -7.20
N GLY A 134 -14.89 1.92 -8.15
CA GLY A 134 -15.41 3.30 -8.15
C GLY A 134 -14.96 4.19 -9.29
N VAL A 135 -15.06 5.49 -9.05
CA VAL A 135 -14.62 6.56 -9.96
C VAL A 135 -13.69 7.52 -9.21
N THR A 136 -12.56 7.84 -9.82
CA THR A 136 -11.54 8.72 -9.25
C THR A 136 -11.21 9.85 -10.21
N VAL A 137 -11.16 11.07 -9.70
CA VAL A 137 -10.52 12.22 -10.36
C VAL A 137 -9.17 12.48 -9.71
N TRP A 138 -8.13 12.68 -10.51
CA TRP A 138 -6.80 13.00 -9.98
C TRP A 138 -6.03 13.95 -10.90
N GLY A 139 -4.99 14.59 -10.37
CA GLY A 139 -4.15 15.49 -11.14
C GLY A 139 -2.84 15.83 -10.46
N LYS A 140 -1.88 16.33 -11.26
CA LYS A 140 -0.63 16.95 -10.83
C LYS A 140 -0.60 18.41 -11.28
N THR A 141 -0.28 19.33 -10.38
CA THR A 141 -0.17 20.76 -10.65
C THR A 141 1.13 21.33 -10.05
N LEU A 142 1.38 22.63 -10.22
CA LEU A 142 2.56 23.32 -9.67
C LEU A 142 3.89 22.65 -10.07
N LYS A 143 4.05 22.34 -11.38
CA LYS A 143 5.20 21.61 -11.93
C LYS A 143 5.37 20.23 -11.28
N ASP A 144 4.28 19.49 -11.20
CA ASP A 144 4.17 18.13 -10.64
C ASP A 144 4.41 18.02 -9.12
N ARG A 145 4.57 19.16 -8.41
CA ARG A 145 4.83 19.19 -6.96
C ARG A 145 3.59 18.95 -6.12
N PHE A 146 2.43 19.41 -6.59
CA PHE A 146 1.16 19.19 -5.92
C PHE A 146 0.40 18.09 -6.65
N ARG A 147 -0.09 17.10 -5.92
CA ARG A 147 -0.92 16.02 -6.46
C ARG A 147 -2.18 15.88 -5.62
N TYR A 148 -3.28 15.57 -6.27
CA TYR A 148 -4.54 15.29 -5.59
C TYR A 148 -5.25 14.10 -6.23
N THR A 149 -6.07 13.43 -5.44
CA THR A 149 -7.02 12.40 -5.86
C THR A 149 -8.29 12.52 -5.02
N LEU A 150 -9.45 12.39 -5.66
CA LEU A 150 -10.78 12.45 -5.07
C LEU A 150 -11.65 11.41 -5.77
N GLY A 151 -12.39 10.59 -5.02
CA GLY A 151 -13.19 9.53 -5.61
C GLY A 151 -14.38 9.10 -4.79
N ILE A 152 -15.28 8.37 -5.46
CA ILE A 152 -16.47 7.74 -4.90
C ILE A 152 -16.38 6.25 -5.23
N TYR A 153 -16.55 5.40 -4.23
CA TYR A 153 -16.35 3.96 -4.34
C TYR A 153 -17.50 3.20 -3.72
N ARG A 154 -17.53 1.90 -4.04
CA ARG A 154 -18.48 0.92 -3.55
C ARG A 154 -18.59 0.91 -2.03
N GLY A 155 -17.47 1.00 -1.32
CA GLY A 155 -17.45 1.04 0.14
C GLY A 155 -17.43 -0.34 0.80
N HIS A 156 -17.64 -0.32 2.11
CA HIS A 156 -17.44 -1.41 3.06
C HIS A 156 -18.76 -2.06 3.48
N ASN A 157 -18.74 -3.31 3.92
CA ASN A 157 -19.90 -4.03 4.49
C ASN A 157 -21.16 -4.12 3.61
N TRP A 158 -20.99 -4.03 2.28
CA TRP A 158 -22.07 -4.27 1.32
C TRP A 158 -22.36 -5.77 1.17
N VAL A 159 -22.97 -6.35 2.21
CA VAL A 159 -23.29 -7.77 2.36
C VAL A 159 -24.53 -7.93 3.25
N HIS A 160 -25.32 -8.98 3.02
CA HIS A 160 -26.47 -9.30 3.87
C HIS A 160 -26.05 -9.52 5.33
N GLY A 161 -26.66 -8.81 6.27
CA GLY A 161 -26.29 -8.82 7.69
C GLY A 161 -25.15 -7.86 8.07
N GLY A 162 -24.48 -7.24 7.09
CA GLY A 162 -23.54 -6.14 7.31
C GLY A 162 -24.25 -4.81 7.50
N SER A 163 -23.54 -3.85 8.08
CA SER A 163 -24.05 -2.49 8.35
C SER A 163 -24.54 -1.78 7.08
N ASN A 164 -23.77 -1.87 6.00
CA ASN A 164 -24.04 -1.16 4.75
C ASN A 164 -24.78 -2.02 3.70
N TYR A 165 -25.80 -2.78 4.13
CA TYR A 165 -26.72 -3.43 3.17
C TYR A 165 -27.50 -2.40 2.33
N GLY A 166 -27.52 -1.12 2.75
CA GLY A 166 -28.12 0.00 2.02
C GLY A 166 -27.26 0.56 0.89
N GLU A 167 -26.06 0.03 0.65
CA GLU A 167 -25.20 0.35 -0.50
C GLU A 167 -24.74 1.83 -0.54
N HIS A 168 -24.50 2.43 0.63
CA HIS A 168 -23.96 3.78 0.74
C HIS A 168 -22.51 3.83 0.23
N PRO A 169 -22.15 4.80 -0.62
CA PRO A 169 -20.82 4.87 -1.18
C PRO A 169 -19.79 5.40 -0.17
N MET A 170 -18.54 4.98 -0.35
CA MET A 170 -17.38 5.56 0.32
C MET A 170 -16.83 6.73 -0.48
N PHE A 171 -16.57 7.85 0.20
CA PHE A 171 -15.84 8.99 -0.35
C PHE A 171 -14.39 8.92 0.10
N ALA A 172 -13.44 9.06 -0.82
CA ALA A 172 -12.01 9.03 -0.51
C ALA A 172 -11.27 10.20 -1.17
N GLY A 173 -10.26 10.73 -0.49
CA GLY A 173 -9.45 11.81 -1.02
C GLY A 173 -8.05 11.85 -0.42
N ARG A 174 -7.09 12.32 -1.22
CA ARG A 174 -5.73 12.63 -0.80
C ARG A 174 -5.21 13.87 -1.52
N MET A 175 -4.44 14.68 -0.82
CA MET A 175 -3.59 15.72 -1.40
C MET A 175 -2.17 15.58 -0.86
N GLU A 176 -1.19 15.94 -1.69
CA GLU A 176 0.22 15.85 -1.33
C GLU A 176 1.01 16.98 -1.97
N TYR A 177 1.96 17.55 -1.21
CA TYR A 177 2.89 18.55 -1.70
C TYR A 177 4.35 18.10 -1.54
N ASN A 178 5.13 18.32 -2.60
CA ASN A 178 6.54 17.98 -2.70
C ASN A 178 7.38 19.26 -2.65
N PHE A 179 8.01 19.50 -1.51
CA PHE A 179 8.83 20.68 -1.23
C PHE A 179 10.20 20.63 -1.93
N LEU A 180 10.75 19.43 -2.22
CA LEU A 180 12.03 19.24 -2.90
C LEU A 180 11.88 18.94 -4.40
N ASP A 181 12.03 17.70 -4.86
CA ASP A 181 11.70 17.30 -6.23
C ASP A 181 10.30 16.66 -6.27
N PRO A 182 9.55 16.77 -7.38
CA PRO A 182 8.35 15.96 -7.59
C PRO A 182 8.69 14.46 -7.51
N GLU A 183 7.85 13.64 -6.88
CA GLU A 183 8.14 12.21 -6.90
C GLU A 183 8.00 11.62 -8.30
N PRO A 184 8.94 10.74 -8.69
CA PRO A 184 8.90 10.02 -9.96
C PRO A 184 7.69 9.11 -10.18
N SER A 185 6.92 8.77 -9.14
CA SER A 185 5.85 7.78 -9.23
C SER A 185 4.76 8.16 -10.25
N PRO A 186 4.22 7.16 -10.99
CA PRO A 186 3.17 7.40 -11.97
C PRO A 186 1.86 7.79 -11.30
N ALA A 187 1.05 8.60 -12.00
CA ALA A 187 -0.25 9.06 -11.50
C ALA A 187 -0.16 9.61 -10.06
N TYR A 188 -1.10 9.24 -9.20
CA TYR A 188 -1.13 9.63 -7.79
C TYR A 188 -0.46 8.60 -6.84
N TYR A 189 0.22 7.58 -7.38
CA TYR A 189 0.95 6.60 -6.58
C TYR A 189 2.20 7.22 -5.92
N THR A 190 2.75 6.51 -4.94
CA THR A 190 3.91 6.90 -4.14
C THR A 190 4.93 5.77 -4.05
N ALA A 191 6.05 5.96 -3.36
CA ALA A 191 6.96 4.90 -2.92
C ALA A 191 7.58 5.28 -1.57
N SER A 192 8.07 4.31 -0.78
CA SER A 192 8.75 4.62 0.49
C SER A 192 10.24 4.95 0.33
N THR A 193 10.77 4.88 -0.89
CA THR A 193 12.17 5.20 -1.24
C THR A 193 12.29 5.34 -2.76
N TYR A 194 13.16 6.24 -3.22
CA TYR A 194 13.52 6.42 -4.62
C TYR A 194 14.99 6.08 -4.90
N TYR A 195 15.71 5.58 -3.88
CA TYR A 195 17.12 5.15 -3.97
C TYR A 195 18.06 6.23 -4.54
N GLY A 196 17.73 7.51 -4.30
CA GLY A 196 18.48 8.69 -4.74
C GLY A 196 18.14 9.16 -6.16
N LYS A 197 17.10 8.63 -6.81
CA LYS A 197 16.67 9.12 -8.13
C LYS A 197 16.16 10.58 -8.09
N ALA A 198 15.67 11.03 -6.94
CA ALA A 198 15.19 12.39 -6.68
C ALA A 198 15.43 12.76 -5.21
N ASP A 199 15.55 14.04 -4.89
CA ASP A 199 15.50 14.51 -3.50
C ASP A 199 14.05 14.78 -3.13
N ILE A 200 13.48 14.06 -2.16
CA ILE A 200 12.05 14.12 -1.83
C ILE A 200 11.85 14.76 -0.46
N LEU A 201 10.87 15.66 -0.38
CA LEU A 201 10.22 16.06 0.87
C LEU A 201 8.73 16.18 0.54
N ALA A 202 8.02 15.07 0.70
CA ALA A 202 6.61 14.93 0.40
C ALA A 202 5.81 14.90 1.70
N ILE A 203 4.77 15.72 1.82
CA ILE A 203 3.80 15.67 2.92
C ILE A 203 2.41 15.49 2.32
N GLY A 204 1.71 14.46 2.77
CA GLY A 204 0.37 14.09 2.31
C GLY A 204 -0.67 14.15 3.42
N LEU A 205 -1.90 14.51 3.05
CA LEU A 205 -3.10 14.38 3.88
C LEU A 205 -4.13 13.57 3.11
N ALA A 206 -4.67 12.52 3.73
CA ALA A 206 -5.75 11.74 3.14
C ALA A 206 -6.90 11.51 4.12
N GLY A 207 -8.06 11.15 3.59
CA GLY A 207 -9.23 10.79 4.38
C GLY A 207 -10.28 10.02 3.59
N GLN A 208 -11.06 9.24 4.34
CA GLN A 208 -12.18 8.46 3.83
C GLN A 208 -13.39 8.60 4.76
N TYR A 209 -14.59 8.56 4.18
CA TYR A 209 -15.86 8.62 4.91
C TYR A 209 -16.92 7.75 4.23
N GLU A 210 -17.69 7.01 5.03
CA GLU A 210 -18.79 6.17 4.58
C GLU A 210 -19.89 6.10 5.66
N VAL A 211 -21.14 6.33 5.25
CA VAL A 211 -22.32 6.16 6.12
C VAL A 211 -22.60 4.68 6.30
N ASP A 212 -22.96 4.27 7.52
CA ASP A 212 -23.17 2.85 7.86
C ASP A 212 -21.95 1.96 7.53
N GLY A 213 -20.75 2.55 7.46
CA GLY A 213 -19.54 1.89 6.99
C GLY A 213 -18.94 0.84 7.94
N VAL A 214 -19.48 0.63 9.16
CA VAL A 214 -19.04 -0.43 10.08
C VAL A 214 -20.19 -1.04 10.87
N GLY A 215 -20.02 -2.31 11.28
CA GLY A 215 -20.94 -3.02 12.17
C GLY A 215 -21.88 -4.00 11.44
N SER A 216 -22.96 -4.38 12.10
CA SER A 216 -23.98 -5.29 11.57
C SER A 216 -25.23 -4.55 11.11
N ALA A 217 -26.17 -5.25 10.49
CA ALA A 217 -27.45 -4.67 10.09
C ALA A 217 -28.24 -4.07 11.27
N GLU A 218 -28.06 -4.59 12.49
CA GLU A 218 -28.72 -4.16 13.72
C GLU A 218 -27.96 -3.04 14.46
N GLN A 219 -26.64 -2.99 14.32
CA GLN A 219 -25.80 -1.99 14.97
C GLN A 219 -24.82 -1.40 13.96
N LYS A 220 -25.14 -0.20 13.49
CA LYS A 220 -24.41 0.50 12.45
C LYS A 220 -23.69 1.71 13.02
N GLY A 221 -22.51 2.01 12.47
CA GLY A 221 -21.81 3.26 12.71
C GLY A 221 -21.21 3.79 11.41
N ASP A 222 -20.99 5.10 11.34
CA ASP A 222 -20.28 5.68 10.21
C ASP A 222 -18.78 5.39 10.33
N TYR A 223 -18.15 5.15 9.18
CA TYR A 223 -16.72 5.08 9.07
C TYR A 223 -16.15 6.45 8.73
N LYS A 224 -15.12 6.86 9.46
CA LYS A 224 -14.29 8.02 9.10
C LYS A 224 -12.84 7.73 9.41
N ALA A 225 -11.95 7.99 8.47
CA ALA A 225 -10.52 7.93 8.71
C ALA A 225 -9.80 9.12 8.09
N TRP A 226 -8.72 9.54 8.73
CA TRP A 226 -7.79 10.51 8.15
C TRP A 226 -6.37 10.21 8.61
N ASN A 227 -5.41 10.59 7.77
CA ASN A 227 -4.01 10.46 8.10
C ASN A 227 -3.19 11.62 7.53
N ILE A 228 -2.09 11.93 8.22
CA ILE A 228 -0.98 12.72 7.68
C ILE A 228 0.22 11.80 7.55
N ASP A 229 0.89 11.84 6.41
CA ASP A 229 2.09 11.05 6.16
C ASP A 229 3.13 11.86 5.40
N GLY A 230 4.38 11.39 5.40
CA GLY A 230 5.43 12.06 4.67
C GLY A 230 6.67 11.20 4.44
N LEU A 231 7.39 11.58 3.40
CA LEU A 231 8.67 11.00 3.00
C LEU A 231 9.70 12.11 2.85
N PHE A 232 10.85 11.95 3.51
CA PHE A 232 12.05 12.69 3.25
C PHE A 232 13.11 11.73 2.69
N GLU A 233 13.61 12.00 1.48
CA GLU A 233 14.74 11.29 0.92
C GLU A 233 15.76 12.29 0.39
N LYS A 234 17.03 12.13 0.74
CA LYS A 234 18.07 13.07 0.35
C LYS A 234 19.35 12.36 -0.06
N LYS A 235 19.88 12.72 -1.22
CA LYS A 235 21.24 12.39 -1.63
C LYS A 235 22.24 13.14 -0.73
N ILE A 236 23.17 12.44 -0.12
CA ILE A 236 24.20 13.03 0.74
C ILE A 236 25.50 13.16 -0.08
N GLY A 237 26.03 14.38 -0.14
CA GLY A 237 27.15 14.74 -1.01
C GLY A 237 26.73 14.85 -2.49
N LYS A 238 27.69 15.22 -3.36
CA LYS A 238 27.42 15.39 -4.78
C LYS A 238 27.03 14.04 -5.38
N ASN A 239 25.87 13.97 -6.03
CA ASN A 239 25.37 12.75 -6.68
C ASN A 239 25.32 11.52 -5.75
N ALA A 240 25.00 11.70 -4.45
CA ALA A 240 24.94 10.62 -3.45
C ALA A 240 26.27 9.88 -3.19
N GLU A 241 27.41 10.56 -3.35
CA GLU A 241 28.73 9.99 -3.01
C GLU A 241 28.83 9.52 -1.55
N SER A 242 28.08 10.14 -0.64
CA SER A 242 27.97 9.76 0.77
C SER A 242 26.65 9.05 1.09
N GLY A 243 26.02 8.42 0.09
CA GLY A 243 24.80 7.63 0.27
C GLY A 243 23.51 8.42 0.12
N VAL A 244 22.40 7.75 0.43
CA VAL A 244 21.05 8.32 0.39
C VAL A 244 20.38 8.04 1.72
N TYR A 245 19.87 9.07 2.38
CA TYR A 245 19.12 8.94 3.62
C TYR A 245 17.63 9.06 3.36
N THR A 246 16.85 8.17 3.96
CA THR A 246 15.39 8.11 3.84
C THR A 246 14.76 8.09 5.24
N LEU A 247 13.72 8.89 5.42
CA LEU A 247 12.88 8.98 6.61
C LEU A 247 11.41 9.01 6.17
N GLU A 248 10.59 8.15 6.74
CA GLU A 248 9.15 8.08 6.47
C GLU A 248 8.39 8.11 7.78
N GLY A 249 7.23 8.76 7.80
CA GLY A 249 6.35 8.74 8.96
C GLY A 249 4.90 8.93 8.58
N ALA A 250 4.01 8.38 9.41
CA ALA A 250 2.58 8.53 9.26
C ALA A 250 1.86 8.54 10.62
N TYR A 251 0.77 9.29 10.70
CA TYR A 251 -0.15 9.33 11.83
C TYR A 251 -1.58 9.19 11.32
N TYR A 252 -2.37 8.32 11.96
CA TYR A 252 -3.70 7.94 11.53
C TYR A 252 -4.71 8.10 12.66
N GLN A 253 -5.93 8.44 12.29
CA GLN A 253 -7.12 8.30 13.12
C GLN A 253 -8.20 7.54 12.37
N TYR A 254 -8.77 6.55 13.03
CA TYR A 254 -9.88 5.73 12.54
C TYR A 254 -11.05 5.84 13.52
N TYR A 255 -12.21 6.21 13.01
CA TYR A 255 -13.46 6.40 13.75
C TYR A 255 -14.54 5.49 13.16
N THR A 256 -15.35 4.92 14.05
CA THR A 256 -16.40 3.93 13.75
C THR A 256 -17.70 4.23 14.51
N ASP A 257 -17.88 5.49 14.94
CA ASP A 257 -18.97 5.92 15.84
C ASP A 257 -19.16 5.08 17.12
N GLY A 258 -18.07 4.47 17.60
CA GLY A 258 -18.12 3.61 18.79
C GLY A 258 -18.71 2.23 18.54
N VAL A 259 -19.02 1.90 17.29
CA VAL A 259 -19.43 0.56 16.86
C VAL A 259 -18.20 -0.26 16.54
N LYS A 260 -18.18 -1.49 17.05
CA LYS A 260 -17.18 -2.48 16.65
C LYS A 260 -17.67 -3.13 15.36
N ASP A 261 -16.79 -3.17 14.38
CA ASP A 261 -17.12 -3.78 13.11
C ASP A 261 -17.31 -5.30 13.22
N ILE A 262 -17.99 -5.87 12.23
CA ILE A 262 -18.13 -7.32 12.09
C ILE A 262 -16.76 -7.97 11.81
N ALA A 263 -16.70 -9.29 11.97
CA ALA A 263 -15.46 -10.03 11.71
C ALA A 263 -15.01 -9.85 10.25
N ALA A 264 -13.71 -9.67 10.04
CA ALA A 264 -13.12 -9.56 8.71
C ALA A 264 -13.50 -10.77 7.84
N GLY A 265 -13.99 -10.52 6.63
CA GLY A 265 -14.49 -11.53 5.70
C GLY A 265 -15.83 -12.14 6.09
N TYR A 266 -16.66 -11.47 6.88
CA TYR A 266 -18.00 -11.97 7.22
C TYR A 266 -18.81 -12.31 5.96
N GLY A 267 -19.32 -13.55 5.89
CA GLY A 267 -20.05 -14.06 4.71
C GLY A 267 -19.18 -14.23 3.45
N GLN A 268 -17.86 -14.07 3.56
CA GLN A 268 -16.88 -14.25 2.49
C GLN A 268 -16.07 -15.53 2.73
N ARG A 269 -15.34 -15.98 1.71
CA ARG A 269 -14.52 -17.19 1.84
C ARG A 269 -13.30 -17.00 2.74
N ALA A 270 -12.78 -15.77 2.84
CA ALA A 270 -11.61 -15.41 3.64
C ALA A 270 -11.61 -13.90 3.97
N PRO A 271 -10.86 -13.45 5.00
CA PRO A 271 -10.84 -12.07 5.48
C PRO A 271 -10.45 -11.01 4.44
N GLU A 272 -9.69 -11.39 3.41
CA GLU A 272 -9.15 -10.48 2.40
C GLU A 272 -10.17 -10.14 1.29
N TYR A 273 -11.34 -10.80 1.29
CA TYR A 273 -12.34 -10.69 0.23
C TYR A 273 -13.46 -9.71 0.58
N GLY A 274 -13.92 -8.97 -0.43
CA GLY A 274 -15.27 -8.37 -0.46
C GLY A 274 -15.44 -7.06 0.29
N ASN A 275 -14.37 -6.46 0.83
CA ASN A 275 -14.43 -5.25 1.66
C ASN A 275 -15.42 -5.40 2.84
N VAL A 276 -15.24 -6.43 3.65
CA VAL A 276 -16.18 -6.74 4.74
C VAL A 276 -15.46 -6.95 6.06
N GLY A 277 -15.90 -6.23 7.09
CA GLY A 277 -15.45 -6.36 8.46
C GLY A 277 -14.00 -5.93 8.70
N GLY A 278 -13.60 -6.00 9.97
CA GLY A 278 -12.21 -5.83 10.38
C GLY A 278 -11.72 -4.39 10.51
N VAL A 279 -12.57 -3.39 10.30
CA VAL A 279 -12.21 -1.99 10.55
C VAL A 279 -12.07 -1.76 12.06
N ASN A 280 -10.94 -1.14 12.44
CA ASN A 280 -10.65 -0.85 13.84
C ASN A 280 -10.78 0.64 14.15
N ASN A 281 -11.37 0.96 15.31
CA ASN A 281 -11.37 2.31 15.85
C ASN A 281 -10.10 2.55 16.67
N GLY A 282 -9.38 3.64 16.39
CA GLY A 282 -8.16 3.94 17.13
C GLY A 282 -7.26 4.99 16.48
N THR A 283 -6.11 5.17 17.12
CA THR A 283 -5.03 6.03 16.65
C THR A 283 -3.84 5.17 16.29
N ALA A 284 -3.18 5.45 15.19
CA ALA A 284 -1.99 4.71 14.79
C ALA A 284 -0.85 5.63 14.36
N PHE A 285 0.39 5.14 14.46
CA PHE A 285 1.54 5.83 13.89
C PHE A 285 2.59 4.84 13.37
N LEU A 286 3.36 5.31 12.40
CA LEU A 286 4.51 4.65 11.80
C LEU A 286 5.66 5.63 11.70
N ALA A 287 6.88 5.15 11.97
CA ALA A 287 8.11 5.85 11.65
C ALA A 287 9.12 4.84 11.12
N SER A 288 9.77 5.15 10.00
CA SER A 288 10.81 4.32 9.40
C SER A 288 12.00 5.17 8.97
N THR A 289 13.18 4.59 9.00
CA THR A 289 14.37 5.21 8.41
C THR A 289 15.23 4.16 7.73
N ALA A 290 15.89 4.57 6.66
CA ALA A 290 16.77 3.74 5.88
C ALA A 290 17.96 4.57 5.37
N TYR A 291 19.10 3.91 5.14
CA TYR A 291 20.28 4.55 4.57
C TYR A 291 20.89 3.68 3.50
N LEU A 292 20.84 4.12 2.25
CA LEU A 292 21.46 3.41 1.12
C LEU A 292 22.95 3.71 1.10
N ILE A 293 23.75 2.71 1.46
CA ILE A 293 25.21 2.80 1.47
C ILE A 293 25.68 3.03 0.02
N PRO A 294 26.57 4.02 -0.22
CA PRO A 294 26.99 4.37 -1.58
C PRO A 294 27.85 3.30 -2.26
N TYR A 295 28.47 2.43 -1.47
CA TYR A 295 29.33 1.34 -1.95
C TYR A 295 28.53 0.16 -2.51
N LYS A 296 28.91 -0.29 -3.71
CA LYS A 296 28.35 -1.49 -4.34
C LYS A 296 29.07 -2.74 -3.81
N LEU A 297 28.36 -3.55 -3.05
CA LEU A 297 28.82 -4.86 -2.58
C LEU A 297 28.42 -5.93 -3.61
N GLY A 298 29.34 -6.35 -4.46
CA GLY A 298 29.04 -7.31 -5.54
C GLY A 298 28.12 -6.69 -6.60
N TRP A 299 26.88 -7.22 -6.72
CA TRP A 299 25.92 -6.79 -7.74
C TRP A 299 24.96 -5.69 -7.29
N GLY A 300 24.89 -5.38 -6.00
CA GLY A 300 23.93 -4.44 -5.42
C GLY A 300 24.51 -3.56 -4.32
N ARG A 301 23.64 -2.75 -3.69
CA ARG A 301 23.95 -1.88 -2.55
C ARG A 301 23.16 -2.32 -1.33
N LEU A 302 23.73 -2.12 -0.15
CA LEU A 302 23.04 -2.38 1.11
C LEU A 302 22.29 -1.13 1.57
N GLN A 303 21.07 -1.34 2.05
CA GLN A 303 20.24 -0.32 2.68
C GLN A 303 19.74 -0.85 4.03
N PRO A 304 20.51 -0.67 5.12
CA PRO A 304 20.01 -0.90 6.47
C PRO A 304 18.77 -0.04 6.73
N LEU A 305 17.82 -0.60 7.49
CA LEU A 305 16.56 0.05 7.79
C LEU A 305 16.01 -0.38 9.15
N VAL A 306 15.19 0.50 9.74
CA VAL A 306 14.36 0.18 10.90
C VAL A 306 12.98 0.81 10.72
N ARG A 307 11.94 0.15 11.26
CA ARG A 307 10.58 0.67 11.30
C ARG A 307 9.94 0.36 12.63
N TYR A 308 9.27 1.35 13.21
CA TYR A 308 8.41 1.18 14.38
C TYR A 308 6.99 1.57 14.03
N GLN A 309 6.03 0.78 14.52
CA GLN A 309 4.62 0.98 14.28
C GLN A 309 3.83 0.69 15.55
N GLN A 310 2.77 1.47 15.77
CA GLN A 310 1.82 1.23 16.85
C GLN A 310 0.40 1.54 16.40
N PHE A 311 -0.52 0.63 16.69
CA PHE A 311 -1.95 0.87 16.65
C PHE A 311 -2.49 0.85 18.09
N ARG A 312 -3.11 1.94 18.53
CA ARG A 312 -3.75 2.07 19.85
C ARG A 312 -5.25 2.10 19.65
N PHE A 313 -5.92 1.05 20.11
CA PHE A 313 -7.36 0.90 19.98
C PHE A 313 -8.13 1.92 20.82
N LYS A 314 -9.36 2.21 20.38
CA LYS A 314 -10.31 3.04 21.13
C LYS A 314 -10.54 2.45 22.52
N ARG A 315 -10.72 3.35 23.49
CA ARG A 315 -10.89 2.97 24.89
C ARG A 315 -12.07 2.03 25.06
N ASP A 316 -11.86 0.92 25.76
CA ASP A 316 -12.87 -0.05 26.20
C ASP A 316 -13.64 -0.77 25.07
N LEU A 317 -13.38 -0.47 23.79
CA LEU A 317 -14.06 -1.10 22.65
C LEU A 317 -13.49 -2.49 22.28
N TYR A 318 -12.20 -2.71 22.56
CA TYR A 318 -11.48 -3.95 22.22
C TYR A 318 -10.84 -4.60 23.46
N GLY A 319 -11.38 -4.32 24.64
CA GLY A 319 -10.84 -4.73 25.94
C GLY A 319 -10.54 -3.52 26.84
N PRO A 320 -10.22 -3.75 28.13
CA PRO A 320 -10.08 -2.68 29.12
C PRO A 320 -9.01 -1.64 28.75
N GLY A 321 -9.33 -0.36 28.95
CA GLY A 321 -8.39 0.74 28.72
C GLY A 321 -8.10 0.94 27.24
N HIS A 322 -6.84 1.18 26.88
CA HIS A 322 -6.39 1.34 25.49
C HIS A 322 -5.47 0.18 25.08
N PRO A 323 -6.03 -0.97 24.66
CA PRO A 323 -5.22 -2.03 24.07
C PRO A 323 -4.35 -1.47 22.94
N LYS A 324 -3.15 -2.02 22.77
CA LYS A 324 -2.22 -1.59 21.72
C LYS A 324 -1.54 -2.77 21.06
N THR A 325 -1.38 -2.66 19.76
CA THR A 325 -0.52 -3.53 18.95
C THR A 325 0.71 -2.74 18.55
N THR A 326 1.91 -3.30 18.71
CA THR A 326 3.16 -2.66 18.25
C THR A 326 3.99 -3.62 17.41
N GLN A 327 4.69 -3.08 16.43
CA GLN A 327 5.67 -3.82 15.64
C GLN A 327 6.97 -3.03 15.51
N PHE A 328 8.08 -3.73 15.68
CA PHE A 328 9.41 -3.22 15.39
C PHE A 328 10.09 -4.12 14.37
N ASP A 329 10.53 -3.53 13.27
CA ASP A 329 11.27 -4.18 12.19
C ASP A 329 12.68 -3.61 12.15
N ALA A 330 13.70 -4.47 12.10
CA ALA A 330 15.09 -4.06 11.93
C ALA A 330 15.81 -5.00 10.98
N GLY A 331 16.47 -4.46 9.97
CA GLY A 331 16.99 -5.27 8.90
C GLY A 331 17.77 -4.49 7.86
N ALA A 332 17.90 -5.09 6.68
CA ALA A 332 18.53 -4.47 5.53
C ALA A 332 17.97 -5.01 4.21
N ASN A 333 17.90 -4.12 3.22
CA ASN A 333 17.72 -4.49 1.83
C ASN A 333 19.06 -4.63 1.12
N TYR A 334 19.21 -5.67 0.31
CA TYR A 334 20.23 -5.75 -0.73
C TYR A 334 19.58 -5.37 -2.07
N VAL A 335 19.83 -4.14 -2.52
CA VAL A 335 19.19 -3.48 -3.66
C VAL A 335 20.07 -3.67 -4.89
N MET A 336 19.62 -4.48 -5.85
CA MET A 336 20.35 -4.72 -7.10
C MET A 336 19.85 -3.80 -8.21
N ASP A 337 18.53 -3.67 -8.34
CA ASP A 337 17.89 -2.76 -9.28
C ASP A 337 16.63 -2.13 -8.65
N GLY A 338 16.83 -1.13 -7.79
CA GLY A 338 15.75 -0.40 -7.14
C GLY A 338 14.65 -1.29 -6.55
N HIS A 339 13.41 -1.09 -7.00
CA HIS A 339 12.24 -1.91 -6.64
C HIS A 339 12.01 -3.12 -7.56
N ASN A 340 12.78 -3.24 -8.63
CA ASN A 340 12.66 -4.33 -9.60
C ASN A 340 13.39 -5.58 -9.15
N LEU A 341 14.53 -5.46 -8.47
CA LEU A 341 15.26 -6.61 -7.92
C LEU A 341 15.90 -6.27 -6.58
N ARG A 342 15.34 -6.87 -5.52
CA ARG A 342 15.75 -6.63 -4.13
C ARG A 342 15.58 -7.89 -3.28
N PHE A 343 16.53 -8.10 -2.39
CA PHE A 343 16.42 -9.06 -1.30
C PHE A 343 16.32 -8.32 0.02
N THR A 344 15.52 -8.82 0.96
CA THR A 344 15.33 -8.21 2.27
C THR A 344 15.60 -9.24 3.35
N PHE A 345 16.29 -8.83 4.40
CA PHE A 345 16.37 -9.57 5.65
C PHE A 345 15.88 -8.66 6.78
N ASP A 346 14.84 -9.08 7.49
CA ASP A 346 14.25 -8.35 8.61
C ASP A 346 14.13 -9.25 9.85
N TYR A 347 14.50 -8.73 11.00
CA TYR A 347 14.03 -9.20 12.29
C TYR A 347 12.76 -8.42 12.67
N VAL A 348 11.69 -9.14 13.01
CA VAL A 348 10.39 -8.59 13.37
C VAL A 348 10.08 -8.94 14.81
N ARG A 349 9.75 -7.93 15.62
CA ARG A 349 9.20 -8.10 16.97
C ARG A 349 7.79 -7.56 16.99
N TYR A 350 6.82 -8.47 17.11
CA TYR A 350 5.40 -8.15 17.08
C TYR A 350 4.78 -8.36 18.46
N HIS A 351 4.10 -7.34 18.97
CA HIS A 351 3.37 -7.40 20.23
C HIS A 351 1.90 -7.08 19.94
N PRO A 352 1.05 -8.11 19.74
CA PRO A 352 -0.37 -7.91 19.51
C PRO A 352 -1.06 -7.49 20.81
N ALA A 353 -2.13 -6.70 20.68
CA ALA A 353 -2.95 -6.32 21.82
C ALA A 353 -3.41 -7.57 22.62
N ASN A 354 -3.38 -7.46 23.95
CA ASN A 354 -3.88 -8.47 24.89
C ASN A 354 -3.23 -9.87 24.79
N THR A 355 -2.08 -9.99 24.13
CA THR A 355 -1.41 -11.27 23.90
C THR A 355 0.10 -11.16 24.12
N ARG A 356 0.83 -12.27 23.96
CA ARG A 356 2.28 -12.31 24.16
C ARG A 356 3.02 -11.84 22.91
N THR A 357 4.16 -11.20 23.13
CA THR A 357 5.11 -10.83 22.08
C THR A 357 5.64 -12.06 21.35
N SER A 358 5.71 -11.98 20.03
CA SER A 358 6.39 -12.94 19.17
C SER A 358 7.55 -12.28 18.42
N ASN A 359 8.49 -13.11 17.97
CA ASN A 359 9.63 -12.68 17.19
C ASN A 359 9.74 -13.56 15.94
N ALA A 360 10.11 -12.96 14.82
CA ALA A 360 10.27 -13.64 13.55
C ALA A 360 11.51 -13.12 12.81
N PHE A 361 12.08 -13.96 11.97
CA PHE A 361 13.04 -13.57 10.94
C PHE A 361 12.37 -13.74 9.59
N LEU A 362 12.48 -12.72 8.75
CA LEU A 362 11.98 -12.71 7.39
C LEU A 362 13.16 -12.62 6.43
N LEU A 363 13.20 -13.54 5.48
CA LEU A 363 14.00 -13.42 4.26
C LEU A 363 13.03 -13.22 3.11
N GLY A 364 13.13 -12.08 2.43
CA GLY A 364 12.27 -11.71 1.32
C GLY A 364 13.07 -11.57 0.03
N MET A 365 12.46 -11.98 -1.07
CA MET A 365 12.92 -11.69 -2.43
C MET A 365 11.79 -10.99 -3.15
N GLN A 366 12.13 -9.97 -3.91
CA GLN A 366 11.23 -9.29 -4.81
C GLN A 366 11.86 -9.14 -6.18
N PHE A 367 11.09 -9.50 -7.19
CA PHE A 367 11.40 -9.31 -8.59
C PHE A 367 10.21 -8.66 -9.31
N GLN A 368 10.46 -7.69 -10.17
CA GLN A 368 9.48 -7.13 -11.11
C GLN A 368 10.16 -6.86 -12.44
N TYR A 369 9.45 -7.16 -13.52
CA TYR A 369 9.94 -6.94 -14.88
C TYR A 369 8.82 -6.72 -15.88
#